data_AF-A0AA87AZT0-F1
#
_entry.id   AF-A0AA87AZT0-F1
#
_cell.length_a   1.000
_cell.length_b   1.000
_cell.length_c   1.000
_cell.angle_alpha   90.00
_cell.angle_beta   90.00
_cell.angle_gamma   90.00
#
_symmetry.space_group_name_H-M   'P 1'
#
loop_
_entity.id
_entity.type
_entity.pdbx_description
1 polymer ?
#
loop_
_entity_poly.entity_id
_entity_poly.type
_entity_poly.pdbx_seq_one_letter_code
_entity_poly.pdbx_strand_id
1 'polypeptide(L)'
;MIEFSTWDILRNLLLATRWTVLLSLVSFVGGGLVALLLLFMRISRKKSMRVFARYYVELFQGTPLLMQLFIAFFGLGLVGIDVPAWLAAGLTLILWAAAFLTEIWRGCVESVAKGQWEASASLAMGRLQQMRYVILPQAMRVAIPPTVGFFV
;
A
#
# COMPACT_ATOMS: atom_id res chain seq x y z
N MET A 1 33.29 -29.57 10.27
CA MET A 1 32.53 -28.60 9.46
C MET A 1 31.10 -29.11 9.43
N ILE A 2 30.08 -28.28 9.67
CA ILE A 2 28.68 -28.73 9.56
C ILE A 2 28.43 -28.99 8.07
N GLU A 3 28.33 -30.25 7.66
CA GLU A 3 27.93 -30.61 6.31
C GLU A 3 26.41 -30.45 6.20
N PHE A 4 25.97 -29.46 5.44
CA PHE A 4 24.57 -29.28 5.11
C PHE A 4 24.18 -30.30 4.04
N SER A 5 23.24 -31.20 4.34
CA SER A 5 22.67 -32.05 3.31
C SER A 5 21.78 -31.21 2.38
N THR A 6 21.58 -31.66 1.14
CA THR A 6 20.61 -31.04 0.22
C THR A 6 19.22 -30.96 0.83
N TRP A 7 18.87 -31.95 1.66
CA TRP A 7 17.60 -31.99 2.37
C TRP A 7 17.47 -30.86 3.40
N ASP A 8 18.53 -30.56 4.16
CA ASP A 8 18.53 -29.45 5.12
C ASP A 8 18.36 -28.10 4.43
N ILE A 9 19.01 -27.93 3.27
CA ILE A 9 18.88 -26.72 2.45
C ILE A 9 17.43 -26.56 1.97
N LEU A 10 16.84 -27.61 1.37
CA LEU A 10 15.46 -27.58 0.88
C LEU A 10 14.46 -27.29 2.01
N ARG A 11 14.62 -27.95 3.17
CA ARG A 11 13.78 -27.71 4.34
C ARG A 11 13.88 -26.27 4.83
N ASN A 12 15.09 -25.72 4.92
CA ASN A 12 15.30 -24.34 5.36
C ASN A 12 14.72 -23.31 4.37
N LEU A 13 14.86 -23.55 3.07
CA LEU A 13 14.25 -22.69 2.05
C LEU A 13 12.73 -22.71 2.14
N LEU A 14 12.11 -23.89 2.27
CA LEU A 14 10.66 -24.00 2.47
C LEU A 14 10.19 -23.28 3.74
N LEU A 15 10.94 -23.43 4.84
CA LEU A 15 10.68 -22.72 6.09
C LEU A 15 10.91 -21.21 5.99
N ALA A 16 11.76 -20.73 5.09
CA ALA A 16 11.95 -19.31 4.82
C ALA A 16 10.82 -18.76 3.93
N THR A 17 10.40 -19.51 2.90
CA THR A 17 9.30 -19.12 2.01
C THR A 17 8.02 -18.81 2.78
N ARG A 18 7.74 -19.54 3.88
CA ARG A 18 6.57 -19.23 4.72
C ARG A 18 6.57 -17.78 5.22
N TRP A 19 7.74 -17.23 5.56
CA TRP A 19 7.87 -15.87 6.07
C TRP A 19 7.70 -14.85 4.96
N THR A 20 8.23 -15.13 3.77
CA THR A 20 7.99 -14.32 2.57
C THR A 20 6.49 -14.26 2.27
N VAL A 21 5.80 -15.40 2.21
CA VAL A 21 4.36 -15.45 1.95
C VAL A 21 3.56 -14.68 3.00
N LEU A 22 3.89 -14.87 4.30
CA LEU A 22 3.20 -14.17 5.38
C LEU A 22 3.41 -12.65 5.33
N LEU A 23 4.65 -12.19 5.15
CA LEU A 23 4.96 -10.76 5.07
C LEU A 23 4.35 -10.13 3.82
N SER A 24 4.37 -10.82 2.68
CA SER A 24 3.70 -10.36 1.45
C SER A 24 2.19 -10.24 1.66
N LEU A 25 1.54 -11.21 2.31
CA LEU A 25 0.10 -11.16 2.58
C LEU A 25 -0.26 -10.02 3.54
N VAL A 26 0.51 -9.84 4.62
CA VAL A 26 0.33 -8.76 5.60
C VAL A 26 0.53 -7.40 4.95
N SER A 27 1.57 -7.24 4.11
CA SER A 27 1.83 -6.04 3.33
C SER A 27 0.71 -5.75 2.33
N PHE A 28 0.23 -6.78 1.62
CA PHE A 28 -0.86 -6.66 0.65
C PHE A 28 -2.15 -6.18 1.30
N VAL A 29 -2.63 -6.90 2.32
CA VAL A 29 -3.90 -6.60 2.98
C VAL A 29 -3.78 -5.31 3.78
N GLY A 30 -2.76 -5.17 4.63
CA GLY A 30 -2.58 -3.99 5.47
C GLY A 30 -2.27 -2.74 4.65
N GLY A 31 -1.36 -2.84 3.68
CA GLY A 31 -1.02 -1.75 2.77
C GLY A 31 -2.21 -1.32 1.92
N GLY A 32 -3.01 -2.28 1.44
CA GLY A 32 -4.26 -2.00 0.73
C GLY A 32 -5.30 -1.26 1.59
N LEU A 33 -5.49 -1.67 2.84
CA LEU A 33 -6.41 -0.99 3.76
C LEU A 33 -5.97 0.45 4.05
N VAL A 34 -4.68 0.66 4.33
CA VAL A 34 -4.12 2.01 4.58
C VAL A 34 -4.19 2.85 3.30
N ALA A 35 -3.87 2.28 2.14
CA ALA A 35 -3.99 2.95 0.85
C ALA A 35 -5.41 3.41 0.56
N LEU A 36 -6.43 2.63 0.94
CA LEU A 36 -7.82 3.00 0.72
C LEU A 36 -8.19 4.25 1.51
N LEU A 37 -7.75 4.32 2.77
CA LEU A 37 -7.94 5.50 3.62
C LEU A 37 -7.21 6.72 3.03
N LEU A 38 -5.95 6.54 2.63
CA LEU A 38 -5.15 7.59 2.02
C LEU A 38 -5.71 8.06 0.68
N LEU A 39 -6.26 7.16 -0.14
CA LEU A 39 -6.94 7.49 -1.39
C LEU A 39 -8.11 8.43 -1.14
N PHE A 40 -8.97 8.13 -0.15
CA PHE A 40 -10.08 9.02 0.21
C PHE A 40 -9.59 10.39 0.71
N MET A 41 -8.49 10.43 1.46
CA MET A 41 -7.85 11.70 1.85
C MET A 41 -7.34 12.46 0.62
N ARG A 42 -6.76 11.75 -0.35
CA ARG A 42 -6.15 12.28 -1.57
C ARG A 42 -7.17 12.92 -2.52
N ILE A 43 -8.36 12.33 -2.62
CA ILE A 43 -9.47 12.84 -3.45
C ILE A 43 -10.45 13.74 -2.68
N SER A 44 -10.20 13.96 -1.39
CA SER A 44 -11.05 14.80 -0.52
C SER A 44 -11.05 16.25 -0.98
N ARG A 45 -12.18 16.95 -0.77
CA ARG A 45 -12.27 18.41 -0.97
C ARG A 45 -11.47 19.20 0.07
N LYS A 46 -11.17 18.62 1.24
CA LYS A 46 -10.42 19.29 2.31
C LYS A 46 -8.93 19.36 1.96
N LYS A 47 -8.38 20.58 1.85
CA LYS A 47 -6.96 20.82 1.51
C LYS A 47 -6.01 20.13 2.49
N SER A 48 -6.30 20.17 3.79
CA SER A 48 -5.48 19.55 4.83
C SER A 48 -5.31 18.04 4.63
N MET A 49 -6.41 17.32 4.33
CA MET A 49 -6.36 15.87 4.09
C MET A 49 -5.52 15.52 2.86
N ARG A 50 -5.68 16.30 1.77
CA ARG A 50 -4.90 16.07 0.54
C ARG A 50 -3.41 16.31 0.75
N VAL A 51 -3.06 17.35 1.50
CA VAL A 51 -1.68 17.73 1.80
C VAL A 51 -1.05 16.69 2.74
N PHE A 52 -1.75 16.24 3.77
CA PHE A 52 -1.26 15.16 4.63
C PHE A 52 -0.97 13.88 3.84
N ALA A 53 -1.93 13.42 3.04
CA ALA A 53 -1.73 12.25 2.18
C ALA A 53 -0.59 12.46 1.16
N ARG A 54 -0.38 13.70 0.70
CA ARG A 54 0.76 14.06 -0.17
C ARG A 54 2.09 13.77 0.50
N TYR A 55 2.30 14.34 1.68
CA TYR A 55 3.56 14.23 2.38
C TYR A 55 3.84 12.79 2.80
N TYR A 56 2.80 12.06 3.21
CA TYR A 56 2.92 10.62 3.45
C TYR A 56 3.46 9.90 2.20
N VAL A 57 2.79 10.07 1.06
CA VAL A 57 3.17 9.41 -0.20
C VAL A 57 4.59 9.79 -0.62
N GLU A 58 4.91 11.09 -0.62
CA GLU A 58 6.22 11.61 -1.02
C GLU A 58 7.34 11.09 -0.11
N LEU A 59 7.09 10.99 1.20
CA LEU A 59 8.07 10.44 2.15
C LEU A 59 8.38 8.98 1.86
N PHE A 60 7.35 8.14 1.73
CA PHE A 60 7.53 6.69 1.57
C PHE A 60 7.99 6.28 0.17
N GLN A 61 7.62 7.02 -0.88
CA GLN A 61 8.13 6.79 -2.24
C GLN A 61 9.50 7.44 -2.46
N GLY A 62 9.79 8.55 -1.78
CA GLY A 62 11.04 9.31 -1.93
C GLY A 62 12.20 8.78 -1.09
N THR A 63 11.97 7.79 -0.23
CA THR A 63 13.02 7.18 0.61
C THR A 63 13.20 5.70 0.30
N PRO A 64 14.45 5.18 0.29
CA PRO A 64 14.68 3.75 0.02
C PRO A 64 14.02 2.86 1.08
N LEU A 65 13.31 1.81 0.64
CA LEU A 65 12.66 0.83 1.54
C LEU A 65 13.68 0.21 2.52
N LEU A 66 14.90 -0.06 2.06
CA LEU A 66 15.96 -0.57 2.93
C LEU A 66 16.22 0.38 4.12
N MET A 67 16.33 1.69 3.87
CA MET A 67 16.52 2.68 4.92
C MET A 67 15.32 2.72 5.88
N GLN A 68 14.10 2.61 5.37
CA GLN A 68 12.89 2.56 6.20
C GLN A 68 12.89 1.33 7.12
N LEU A 69 13.30 0.16 6.61
CA LEU A 69 13.42 -1.06 7.41
C LEU A 69 14.50 -0.93 8.49
N PHE A 70 15.66 -0.36 8.14
CA PHE A 70 16.74 -0.09 9.09
C PHE A 70 16.28 0.84 10.22
N ILE A 71 15.61 1.95 9.90
CA ILE A 71 15.10 2.89 10.90
C ILE A 71 14.03 2.24 11.78
N ALA A 72 13.12 1.46 11.19
CA ALA A 72 12.05 0.81 11.94
C ALA A 72 12.57 -0.25 12.92
N PHE A 73 13.64 -0.97 12.57
CA PHE A 73 14.20 -2.01 13.43
C PHE A 73 15.27 -1.47 14.39
N PHE A 74 16.29 -0.79 13.88
CA PHE A 74 17.41 -0.30 14.69
C PHE A 74 17.17 1.08 15.30
N GLY A 75 16.46 1.97 14.58
CA GLY A 75 16.25 3.35 15.02
C GLY A 75 15.44 3.45 16.31
N LEU A 76 14.43 2.60 16.48
CA LEU A 76 13.66 2.52 17.73
C LEU A 76 14.47 1.90 18.89
N GLY A 77 15.39 0.99 18.60
CA GLY A 77 16.32 0.45 19.59
C GLY A 77 17.22 1.54 20.19
N LEU A 78 17.59 2.57 19.42
CA LEU A 78 18.41 3.69 19.93
C LEU A 78 17.70 4.53 21.00
N VAL A 79 16.37 4.52 21.03
CA VAL A 79 15.55 5.20 22.06
C VAL A 79 15.03 4.24 23.13
N GLY A 80 15.57 3.01 23.19
CA GLY A 80 15.25 2.00 24.19
C GLY A 80 13.99 1.17 23.90
N ILE A 81 13.50 1.18 22.67
CA ILE A 81 12.34 0.38 22.24
C ILE A 81 12.81 -0.77 21.37
N ASP A 82 12.84 -1.97 21.93
CA ASP A 82 13.15 -3.18 21.19
C ASP A 82 11.93 -3.65 20.38
N VAL A 83 12.05 -3.59 19.06
CA VAL A 83 10.98 -4.00 18.14
C VAL A 83 11.30 -5.37 17.55
N PRO A 84 10.39 -6.36 17.66
CA PRO A 84 10.58 -7.64 16.98
C PRO A 84 10.76 -7.46 15.48
N ALA A 85 11.73 -8.15 14.87
CA ALA A 85 12.07 -7.99 13.45
C ALA A 85 10.85 -8.18 12.52
N TRP A 86 9.97 -9.13 12.86
CA TRP A 86 8.74 -9.37 12.12
C TRP A 86 7.77 -8.18 12.16
N LEU A 87 7.64 -7.52 13.32
CA LEU A 87 6.79 -6.34 13.48
C LEU A 87 7.37 -5.14 12.73
N ALA A 88 8.68 -4.90 12.84
CA ALA A 88 9.36 -3.83 12.12
C ALA A 88 9.20 -4.01 10.61
N ALA A 89 9.50 -5.21 10.09
CA ALA A 89 9.36 -5.51 8.66
C ALA A 89 7.89 -5.40 8.20
N GLY A 90 6.95 -5.98 8.94
CA GLY A 90 5.53 -5.96 8.59
C GLY A 90 4.96 -4.55 8.53
N LEU A 91 5.20 -3.72 9.54
CA LEU A 91 4.71 -2.34 9.57
C LEU A 91 5.35 -1.48 8.48
N THR A 92 6.66 -1.57 8.29
CA THR A 92 7.34 -0.81 7.24
C THR A 92 6.82 -1.19 5.86
N LEU A 93 6.66 -2.49 5.58
CA LEU A 93 6.11 -2.96 4.31
C LEU A 93 4.67 -2.50 4.08
N ILE A 94 3.81 -2.53 5.12
CA ILE A 94 2.45 -1.98 5.05
C ILE A 94 2.48 -0.50 4.67
N LEU A 95 3.28 0.30 5.37
CA LEU A 95 3.31 1.75 5.17
C LEU A 95 3.87 2.11 3.79
N TRP A 96 4.94 1.42 3.39
CA TRP A 96 5.54 1.57 2.07
C TRP A 96 4.57 1.17 0.95
N ALA A 97 3.98 -0.03 1.02
CA ALA A 97 3.02 -0.51 0.03
C ALA A 97 1.80 0.41 -0.08
N ALA A 98 1.32 0.95 1.04
CA ALA A 98 0.21 1.87 1.06
C ALA A 98 0.47 3.15 0.26
N ALA A 99 1.70 3.66 0.29
CA ALA A 99 2.08 4.87 -0.44
C ALA A 99 2.03 4.67 -1.96
N PHE A 100 2.52 3.53 -2.45
CA PHE A 100 2.47 3.20 -3.88
C PHE A 100 1.04 2.90 -4.34
N LEU A 101 0.31 2.07 -3.59
CA LEU A 101 -1.09 1.75 -3.91
C LEU A 101 -1.99 2.99 -3.90
N THR A 102 -1.76 3.96 -3.00
CA THR A 102 -2.51 5.22 -2.97
C THR A 102 -2.43 5.95 -4.32
N GLU A 103 -1.23 6.06 -4.89
CA GLU A 103 -1.03 6.75 -6.17
C GLU A 103 -1.49 5.90 -7.37
N ILE A 104 -1.29 4.58 -7.34
CA ILE A 104 -1.85 3.66 -8.34
C ILE A 104 -3.38 3.82 -8.40
N TRP A 105 -4.05 3.69 -7.26
CA TRP A 105 -5.51 3.77 -7.20
C TRP A 105 -6.04 5.17 -7.48
N ARG A 106 -5.31 6.22 -7.09
CA ARG A 106 -5.63 7.60 -7.52
C ARG A 106 -5.60 7.71 -9.04
N GLY A 107 -4.56 7.18 -9.68
CA GLY A 107 -4.45 7.11 -11.13
C GLY A 107 -5.63 6.36 -11.77
N CYS A 108 -6.07 5.25 -11.18
CA CYS A 108 -7.25 4.50 -11.65
C CYS A 108 -8.58 5.26 -11.46
N VAL A 109 -8.71 6.07 -10.40
CA VAL A 109 -9.89 6.95 -10.23
C VAL A 109 -9.88 8.08 -11.25
N GLU A 110 -8.71 8.65 -11.53
CA GLU A 110 -8.54 9.74 -12.51
C GLU A 110 -8.66 9.27 -13.96
N SER A 111 -8.42 7.99 -14.25
CA SER A 111 -8.58 7.42 -15.60
C SER A 111 -10.03 7.20 -16.01
N VAL A 112 -10.99 7.28 -15.07
CA VAL A 112 -12.41 7.20 -15.39
C VAL A 112 -12.81 8.40 -16.26
N ALA A 113 -13.40 8.12 -17.42
CA ALA A 113 -13.73 9.13 -18.43
C ALA A 113 -14.54 10.30 -17.85
N LYS A 114 -14.19 11.53 -18.22
CA LYS A 114 -14.87 12.76 -17.77
C LYS A 114 -16.38 12.73 -18.00
N GLY A 115 -16.84 12.12 -19.10
CA GLY A 115 -18.27 11.95 -19.38
C GLY A 115 -19.04 11.20 -18.28
N GLN A 116 -18.42 10.28 -17.53
CA GLN A 116 -19.07 9.61 -16.39
C GLN A 116 -19.28 10.56 -15.20
N TRP A 117 -18.33 11.46 -14.98
CA TRP A 117 -18.44 12.50 -13.97
C TRP A 117 -19.50 13.53 -14.35
N GLU A 118 -19.52 13.96 -15.61
CA GLU A 118 -20.48 14.93 -16.12
C GLU A 118 -21.89 14.36 -16.16
N ALA A 119 -22.08 13.14 -16.67
CA ALA A 119 -23.39 12.49 -16.72
C ALA A 119 -23.99 12.28 -15.33
N SER A 120 -23.18 11.82 -14.36
CA SER A 120 -23.64 11.65 -12.98
C SER A 120 -23.96 12.98 -12.29
N ALA A 121 -23.20 14.04 -12.58
CA ALA A 121 -23.52 15.39 -12.11
C ALA A 121 -24.83 15.92 -12.72
N SER A 122 -25.11 15.66 -14.00
CA SER A 122 -26.37 16.03 -14.68
C SER A 122 -27.59 15.31 -14.09
N LEU A 123 -27.40 14.16 -13.46
CA LEU A 123 -28.42 13.45 -12.68
C LEU A 123 -28.53 13.95 -11.22
N ALA A 124 -28.01 15.15 -10.93
CA ALA A 124 -27.99 15.78 -9.61
C ALA A 124 -27.30 14.94 -8.52
N MET A 125 -26.41 14.01 -8.89
CA MET A 125 -25.68 13.20 -7.91
C MET A 125 -24.62 14.05 -7.20
N GLY A 126 -24.65 14.05 -5.87
CA GLY A 126 -23.58 14.64 -5.05
C GLY A 126 -22.26 13.87 -5.20
N ARG A 127 -21.13 14.48 -4.81
CA ARG A 127 -19.78 13.88 -4.98
C ARG A 127 -19.66 12.47 -4.38
N LEU A 128 -20.27 12.22 -3.22
CA LEU A 128 -20.27 10.90 -2.59
C LEU A 128 -21.08 9.88 -3.39
N GLN A 129 -22.21 10.28 -3.96
CA GLN A 129 -23.02 9.44 -4.83
C GLN A 129 -22.29 9.12 -6.14
N GLN A 130 -21.67 10.13 -6.77
CA GLN A 130 -20.84 9.92 -7.97
C GLN A 130 -19.72 8.92 -7.69
N MET A 131 -18.97 9.11 -6.60
CA MET A 131 -17.91 8.19 -6.21
C MET A 131 -18.46 6.78 -5.96
N ARG A 132 -19.49 6.62 -5.14
CA ARG A 132 -20.00 5.31 -4.71
C ARG A 132 -20.64 4.52 -5.86
N TYR A 133 -21.44 5.16 -6.69
CA TYR A 133 -22.30 4.47 -7.65
C TYR A 133 -21.77 4.45 -9.07
N VAL A 134 -20.87 5.37 -9.44
CA VAL A 134 -20.40 5.52 -10.82
C VAL A 134 -18.89 5.30 -10.91
N ILE A 135 -18.12 6.08 -10.17
CA ILE A 135 -16.67 6.16 -10.38
C ILE A 135 -15.91 5.00 -9.73
N LEU A 136 -16.11 4.73 -8.44
CA LEU A 136 -15.36 3.66 -7.74
C LEU A 136 -15.57 2.28 -8.35
N PRO A 137 -16.79 1.85 -8.74
CA PRO A 137 -16.98 0.54 -9.37
C PRO A 137 -16.18 0.38 -10.68
N GLN A 138 -16.04 1.46 -11.46
CA GLN A 138 -15.25 1.46 -12.70
C GLN A 138 -13.75 1.48 -12.38
N ALA A 139 -13.32 2.38 -11.51
CA ALA A 139 -11.93 2.51 -11.08
C ALA A 139 -11.39 1.20 -10.47
N MET A 140 -12.20 0.49 -9.67
CA MET A 140 -11.83 -0.79 -9.07
C MET A 140 -11.52 -1.86 -10.12
N ARG A 141 -12.27 -1.92 -11.23
CA ARG A 141 -11.99 -2.87 -12.31
C ARG A 141 -10.67 -2.57 -13.00
N VAL A 142 -10.37 -1.28 -13.18
CA VAL A 142 -9.10 -0.80 -13.77
C VAL A 142 -7.93 -0.97 -12.79
N ALA A 143 -8.18 -0.94 -11.48
CA ALA A 143 -7.15 -1.06 -10.45
C ALA A 143 -6.59 -2.48 -10.29
N ILE A 144 -7.31 -3.53 -10.71
CA ILE A 144 -6.86 -4.92 -10.49
C ILE A 144 -5.49 -5.19 -11.14
N PRO A 145 -5.27 -4.97 -12.45
CA PRO A 145 -3.99 -5.27 -13.08
C PRO A 145 -2.78 -4.53 -12.46
N PRO A 146 -2.80 -3.20 -12.25
CA PRO A 146 -1.64 -2.52 -11.66
C PRO A 146 -1.46 -2.82 -10.17
N THR A 147 -2.53 -3.16 -9.44
CA THR A 147 -2.39 -3.63 -8.05
C THR A 147 -1.65 -4.96 -8.02
N VAL A 148 -2.04 -5.93 -8.85
CA VAL A 148 -1.33 -7.22 -8.93
C VAL A 148 0.10 -7.01 -9.41
N GLY A 149 0.31 -6.22 -10.46
CA GLY A 149 1.64 -5.94 -11.01
C GLY A 149 2.59 -5.21 -10.04
N PHE A 150 2.07 -4.54 -9.01
CA PHE A 150 2.91 -3.94 -7.96
C PHE A 150 3.40 -4.97 -6.93
N PHE A 151 2.68 -6.08 -6.73
CA PHE A 151 2.99 -7.09 -5.71
C PHE A 151 3.64 -8.38 -6.26
N VAL A 152 3.73 -8.52 -7.58
CA VAL A 152 4.44 -9.60 -8.28
C VAL A 152 5.85 -9.13 -8.58
#